data_AF-A0A222SJ69-F1
#
_entry.id   AF-A0A222SJ69-F1
#
_cell.length_a   1.000
_cell.length_b   1.000
_cell.length_c   1.000
_cell.angle_alpha   90.00
_cell.angle_beta   90.00
_cell.angle_gamma   90.00
#
_symmetry.space_group_name_H-M   'P 1'
#
loop_
_entity.id
_entity.type
_entity.pdbx_description
1 polymer ?
#
loop_
_entity_poly.entity_id
_entity_poly.type
_entity_poly.pdbx_seq_one_letter_code
_entity_poly.pdbx_strand_id
1 'polypeptide(L)' 'MLTIPQKILFRIMEECYAWDEKRTRNTAEYGKKAMKLMVGLATMNIEAEDFDEFNAAIQQGESEALDIETLIRQAD' A
#
# COMPACT_ATOMS: atom_id res chain seq x y z
N MET A 1 10.09 -8.88 -16.29
CA MET A 1 9.29 -9.05 -15.07
C MET A 1 9.97 -8.24 -13.99
N LEU A 2 9.36 -7.15 -13.53
CA LEU A 2 9.90 -6.34 -12.43
C LEU A 2 9.48 -7.02 -11.12
N THR A 3 10.45 -7.49 -10.34
CA THR A 3 10.19 -8.10 -9.03
C THR A 3 10.42 -7.04 -7.96
N ILE A 4 9.40 -6.74 -7.17
CA ILE A 4 9.53 -5.84 -6.01
C ILE A 4 10.06 -6.69 -4.84
N PRO A 5 11.20 -6.33 -4.22
CA PRO A 5 11.67 -7.03 -3.03
C PRO A 5 10.64 -6.91 -1.88
N GLN A 6 10.43 -8.00 -1.13
CA GLN A 6 9.47 -8.04 -0.02
C GLN A 6 9.62 -6.88 0.98
N LYS A 7 10.88 -6.51 1.32
CA LYS A 7 11.16 -5.35 2.18
C LYS A 7 10.63 -4.03 1.61
N ILE A 8 10.69 -3.85 0.29
CA ILE A 8 10.15 -2.66 -0.37
C ILE A 8 8.62 -2.71 -0.35
N LEU A 9 8.03 -3.88 -0.58
CA LEU A 9 6.57 -4.07 -0.53
C LEU A 9 5.98 -3.72 0.85
N PHE A 10 6.58 -4.22 1.93
CA PHE A 10 6.13 -3.88 3.29
C PHE A 10 6.27 -2.38 3.60
N ARG A 11 7.36 -1.76 3.13
CA ARG A 11 7.51 -0.30 3.29
C ARG A 11 6.42 0.47 2.54
N ILE A 12 6.07 0.04 1.32
CA ILE A 12 4.98 0.67 0.57
C ILE A 12 3.65 0.53 1.32
N MET A 13 3.39 -0.63 1.91
CA MET A 13 2.21 -0.87 2.73
C MET A 13 2.15 0.08 3.94
N GLU A 14 3.26 0.24 4.68
CA GLU A 14 3.33 1.20 5.81
C GLU A 14 2.99 2.63 5.37
N GLU A 15 3.51 3.06 4.21
CA GLU A 15 3.22 4.38 3.66
C GLU A 15 1.73 4.50 3.25
N CYS A 16 1.14 3.45 2.68
CA CYS A 16 -0.29 3.41 2.37
C CYS A 16 -1.15 3.57 3.63
N TYR A 17 -0.83 2.85 4.72
CA TYR A 17 -1.54 2.99 5.99
C TYR A 17 -1.41 4.40 6.58
N ALA A 18 -0.19 4.95 6.61
CA ALA A 18 0.04 6.29 7.12
C ALA A 18 -0.68 7.37 6.29
N TRP A 19 -0.78 7.16 4.98
CA TRP A 19 -1.54 8.03 4.10
C TRP A 19 -3.04 7.93 4.35
N ASP A 20 -3.58 6.71 4.42
CA ASP A 20 -5.02 6.49 4.60
C ASP A 20 -5.51 7.00 5.97
N GLU A 21 -4.69 6.89 7.01
CA GLU A 21 -4.98 7.48 8.31
C GLU A 21 -5.11 9.00 8.23
N LYS A 22 -4.19 9.68 7.53
CA LYS A 22 -4.26 11.14 7.31
C LYS A 22 -5.49 11.52 6.49
N ARG A 23 -5.77 10.75 5.44
CA ARG A 23 -6.94 10.93 4.56
C ARG A 23 -8.25 10.81 5.34
N THR A 24 -8.34 9.83 6.23
CA THR A 24 -9.53 9.56 7.04
C THR A 24 -9.70 10.62 8.14
N ARG A 25 -8.62 11.02 8.80
CA ARG A 25 -8.68 12.05 9.87
C ARG A 25 -8.98 13.45 9.34
N ASN A 26 -8.57 13.77 8.12
CA ASN A 26 -8.74 15.10 7.51
C ASN A 26 -9.12 15.00 6.04
N THR A 27 -10.33 14.49 5.79
CA THR A 27 -10.86 14.28 4.43
C THR A 27 -10.95 15.58 3.63
N ALA A 28 -11.20 16.73 4.29
CA ALA A 28 -11.32 18.02 3.60
C ALA A 28 -10.01 18.44 2.92
N GLU A 29 -8.86 18.15 3.52
CA GLU A 29 -7.54 18.49 2.98
C GLU A 29 -6.95 17.35 2.14
N TYR A 30 -7.18 16.09 2.53
CA TYR A 30 -6.50 14.94 1.95
C TYR A 30 -7.36 14.10 1.01
N GLY A 31 -8.68 14.30 0.98
CA GLY A 31 -9.61 13.49 0.16
C GLY A 31 -9.45 13.66 -1.35
N LYS A 32 -8.72 14.69 -1.80
CA LYS A 32 -8.39 14.92 -3.23
C LYS A 32 -6.89 15.01 -3.49
N LYS A 33 -6.06 14.82 -2.46
CA LYS A 33 -4.62 15.00 -2.56
C LYS A 33 -4.02 13.69 -3.06
N ALA A 34 -3.10 13.77 -4.01
CA ALA A 34 -2.33 12.61 -4.43
C ALA A 34 -1.40 12.15 -3.29
N MET A 35 -1.30 10.84 -3.09
CA MET A 35 -0.26 10.24 -2.28
C MET A 35 1.07 10.30 -3.03
N LYS A 36 2.12 10.75 -2.37
CA LYS A 36 3.49 10.73 -2.91
C LYS A 36 4.26 9.58 -2.29
N LEU A 37 4.61 8.59 -3.09
CA LEU A 37 5.34 7.41 -2.67
C LEU A 37 6.74 7.42 -3.28
N MET A 38 7.76 7.25 -2.45
CA MET A 38 9.15 7.14 -2.91
C MET A 38 9.60 5.68 -2.90
N VAL A 39 9.92 5.15 -4.07
CA VAL A 39 10.44 3.78 -4.24
C VAL A 39 11.85 3.87 -4.80
N GLY A 40 12.84 3.65 -3.92
CA GLY A 40 14.26 3.84 -4.27
C GLY A 40 14.55 5.29 -4.64
N LEU A 41 14.83 5.54 -5.92
CA LEU A 41 15.11 6.87 -6.47
C LEU A 41 13.92 7.47 -7.25
N ALA A 42 12.85 6.69 -7.44
CA ALA A 42 11.68 7.12 -8.17
C ALA A 42 10.60 7.63 -7.20
N THR A 43 9.93 8.71 -7.60
CA THR A 43 8.73 9.20 -6.92
C THR A 43 7.53 8.88 -7.77
N MET A 44 6.57 8.18 -7.18
CA MET A 44 5.25 7.90 -7.76
C MET A 44 4.23 8.84 -7.11
N ASN A 45 3.35 9.41 -7.92
CA ASN A 45 2.16 10.12 -7.45
C ASN A 45 0.97 9.21 -7.74
N ILE A 46 0.22 8.86 -6.70
CA ILE A 46 -1.00 8.08 -6.80
C ILE A 46 -2.14 9.05 -6.54
N GLU A 47 -2.96 9.29 -7.56
CA GLU A 47 -4.10 10.20 -7.43
C GLU A 47 -5.09 9.68 -6.40
N ALA A 48 -5.86 10.59 -5.79
CA ALA A 48 -6.77 10.22 -4.70
C ALA A 48 -7.85 9.20 -5.15
N GLU A 49 -8.24 9.26 -6.42
CA GLU A 49 -9.21 8.34 -7.03
C GLU A 49 -8.65 6.94 -7.27
N ASP A 50 -7.34 6.82 -7.51
CA ASP A 50 -6.66 5.55 -7.76
C ASP A 50 -6.13 4.90 -6.47
N PHE A 51 -6.11 5.65 -5.35
CA PHE A 51 -5.48 5.20 -4.12
C PHE A 51 -6.07 3.89 -3.58
N ASP A 52 -7.39 3.73 -3.63
CA ASP A 52 -8.03 2.53 -3.06
C ASP A 52 -7.68 1.28 -3.87
N GLU A 53 -7.64 1.38 -5.20
CA GLU A 53 -7.20 0.30 -6.08
C GLU A 53 -5.71 -0.02 -5.86
N PHE A 54 -4.87 1.00 -5.79
CA PHE A 54 -3.44 0.85 -5.52
C PHE A 54 -3.21 0.16 -4.17
N ASN A 55 -3.87 0.61 -3.11
CA ASN A 55 -3.74 0.02 -1.77
C ASN A 55 -4.18 -1.44 -1.77
N ALA A 56 -5.30 -1.78 -2.42
CA ALA A 56 -5.76 -3.17 -2.53
C ALA A 56 -4.72 -4.07 -3.22
N ALA A 57 -4.08 -3.59 -4.29
CA ALA A 57 -3.03 -4.34 -4.99
C ALA A 57 -1.79 -4.58 -4.10
N ILE A 58 -1.40 -3.59 -3.29
CA ILE A 58 -0.29 -3.74 -2.33
C ILE A 58 -0.63 -4.76 -1.24
N GLN A 59 -1.84 -4.71 -0.68
CA GLN A 59 -2.30 -5.66 0.33
C GLN A 59 -2.37 -7.09 -0.22
N GLN A 60 -2.84 -7.26 -1.46
CA GLN A 60 -2.85 -8.57 -2.10
C GLN A 60 -1.42 -9.11 -2.29
N GLY A 61 -0.52 -8.30 -2.84
CA GLY A 61 0.87 -8.72 -3.05
C GLY A 61 1.57 -9.07 -1.74
N GLU A 62 1.20 -8.41 -0.64
CA GLU A 62 1.72 -8.67 0.70
C GLU A 62 1.23 -10.02 1.23
N SER A 63 -0.06 -10.28 1.12
CA SER A 63 -0.67 -11.55 1.49
C SER A 63 -0.05 -12.73 0.74
N GLU A 64 0.22 -12.56 -0.56
CA GLU A 64 0.91 -13.55 -1.38
C GLU A 64 2.38 -13.72 -0.96
N ALA A 65 3.08 -12.63 -0.63
CA ALA A 65 4.49 -12.67 -0.22
C ALA A 65 4.72 -13.29 1.17
N LEU A 66 3.73 -13.19 2.06
CA LEU A 66 3.76 -13.80 3.39
C LEU A 66 3.11 -15.18 3.45
N ASP A 67 2.51 -15.65 2.35
CA ASP A 67 1.71 -16.89 2.32
C ASP A 67 0.66 -16.92 3.46
N ILE A 68 0.01 -15.77 3.67
CA ILE A 68 -0.92 -15.57 4.81
C ILE A 68 -2.05 -16.59 4.77
N GLU A 69 -2.55 -16.96 3.59
CA GLU A 69 -3.60 -17.97 3.45
C GLU A 69 -3.19 -19.33 4.04
N THR A 70 -1.92 -19.71 3.86
CA THR A 70 -1.38 -20.96 4.44
C THR A 70 -1.23 -20.84 5.95
N LEU A 71 -0.82 -19.67 6.45
CA LEU A 71 -0.73 -19.42 7.90
C LEU A 71 -2.10 -19.45 8.59
N ILE A 72 -3.14 -18.88 7.96
CA ILE A 72 -4.52 -18.91 8.48
C ILE A 72 -5.03 -20.36 8.56
N ARG A 73 -4.84 -21.15 7.49
CA ARG A 73 -5.27 -22.57 7.46
C ARG A 73 -4.55 -23.45 8.48
N GLN A 74 -3.39 -23.04 8.98
CA GLN A 74 -2.64 -23.75 10.02
C GLN A 74 -3.04 -23.33 11.45
N ALA A 75 -3.74 -22.20 11.59
CA ALA A 75 -4.20 -21.67 12.87
C ALA A 75 -5.62 -22.15 13.26
N ASP A 76 -6.37 -22.72 12.31
CA ASP A 76 -7.65 -23.42 12.50
C ASP A 76 -7.46 -24.93 12.77
#